data_AF-A0A0G3H0J5-F1
#
_entry.id   AF-A0A0G3H0J5-F1
#
_cell.length_a   1.000
_cell.length_b   1.000
_cell.length_c   1.000
_cell.angle_alpha   90.00
_cell.angle_beta   90.00
_cell.angle_gamma   90.00
#
_symmetry.space_group_name_H-M   'P 1'
#
loop_
_entity.id
_entity.type
_entity.pdbx_description
1 polymer ?
#
loop_
_entity_poly.entity_id
_entity_poly.type
_entity_poly.pdbx_seq_one_letter_code
_entity_poly.pdbx_strand_id
1 'polypeptide(L)'
;MKVVVEVSGSQVPQPRIVRVLSNNAVVVTGSAGLDDTAQQVLVGRGIGFGAKIGQAVVEASDHQKYVQLGKEQAQILESLRRLDPELVEKCSEAVELAADILGTLHPSVYIMLVEHLSFAIARLRRGEHITNAIAGEIRAVFPEEFHAAEVVIQYINNSISDVQFPKPEAGFVALHLNAARTGVSVKAPLAQANKLAELVGFARSRLGISGTGAAVGASKSENVVHNDGLESTIARLTSRLTAGTFRPMAAGDAIARQLHNEFQISGQIICRILGCDVVPPEATGEAAYLAVFLHGCVHDGMGHTPNERKD
;
A
#
# COMPACT_ATOMS: atom_id res chain seq x y z
N MET A 1 16.52 -37.18 5.49
CA MET A 1 17.74 -36.90 6.28
C MET A 1 17.71 -35.44 6.72
N LYS A 2 17.31 -35.20 7.98
CA LYS A 2 17.56 -33.95 8.71
C LYS A 2 18.94 -34.09 9.33
N VAL A 3 19.86 -33.18 9.05
CA VAL A 3 21.12 -33.12 9.81
C VAL A 3 20.81 -32.30 11.05
N VAL A 4 20.56 -33.00 12.16
CA VAL A 4 20.59 -32.43 13.50
C VAL A 4 22.05 -32.29 13.85
N VAL A 5 22.56 -31.06 13.86
CA VAL A 5 23.88 -30.77 14.41
C VAL A 5 23.69 -30.52 15.91
N GLU A 6 23.98 -31.53 16.73
CA GLU A 6 24.28 -31.30 18.15
C GLU A 6 25.64 -30.60 18.21
N VAL A 7 25.63 -29.29 18.45
CA VAL A 7 26.85 -28.53 18.77
C VAL A 7 26.98 -28.42 20.28
N SER A 8 27.87 -29.24 20.83
CA SER A 8 28.43 -29.09 22.15
C SER A 8 29.27 -27.80 22.23
N GLY A 9 28.90 -26.89 23.13
CA GLY A 9 29.84 -26.03 23.85
C GLY A 9 30.68 -25.00 23.07
N SER A 10 30.21 -24.43 21.96
CA SER A 10 30.86 -23.27 21.32
C SER A 10 29.91 -22.08 21.28
N GLN A 11 30.18 -21.06 22.09
CA GLN A 11 29.51 -19.75 22.02
C GLN A 11 29.61 -19.23 20.58
N VAL A 12 28.52 -19.30 19.84
CA VAL A 12 28.34 -18.49 18.62
C VAL A 12 28.55 -17.04 19.06
N PRO A 13 29.53 -16.30 18.51
CA PRO A 13 29.76 -14.92 18.92
C PRO A 13 28.45 -14.14 18.71
N GLN A 14 27.94 -13.58 19.81
CA GLN A 14 26.72 -12.79 19.77
C GLN A 14 27.04 -11.42 19.17
N PRO A 15 26.22 -10.93 18.23
CA PRO A 15 26.42 -9.62 17.64
C PRO A 15 26.42 -8.54 18.73
N ARG A 16 27.44 -7.68 18.74
CA ARG A 16 27.56 -6.58 19.70
C ARG A 16 27.09 -5.28 19.09
N ILE A 17 26.26 -4.55 19.83
CA ILE A 17 25.74 -3.24 19.42
C ILE A 17 26.90 -2.26 19.36
N VAL A 18 27.19 -1.74 18.18
CA VAL A 18 28.14 -0.63 18.01
C VAL A 18 27.43 0.71 17.98
N ARG A 19 26.13 0.73 17.67
CA ARG A 19 25.31 1.95 17.67
C ARG A 19 23.81 1.63 17.75
N VAL A 20 23.04 2.52 18.39
CA VAL A 20 21.57 2.51 18.38
C VAL A 20 21.09 3.55 17.35
N LEU A 21 20.19 3.16 16.44
CA LEU A 21 19.64 4.05 15.39
C LEU A 21 18.26 4.57 15.77
N SER A 22 17.44 3.72 16.39
CA SER A 22 16.15 4.05 16.98
C SER A 22 15.76 2.96 17.97
N ASN A 23 14.58 3.08 18.60
CA ASN A 23 14.02 2.01 19.42
C ASN A 23 13.87 0.68 18.67
N ASN A 24 13.84 0.71 17.33
CA ASN A 24 13.56 -0.45 16.48
C ASN A 24 14.71 -0.83 15.53
N ALA A 25 15.87 -0.18 15.64
CA ALA A 25 17.02 -0.45 14.77
C ALA A 25 18.36 -0.25 15.49
N VAL A 26 19.26 -1.23 15.36
CA VAL A 26 20.62 -1.19 15.93
C VAL A 26 21.66 -1.65 14.91
N VAL A 27 22.86 -1.07 14.98
CA VAL A 27 24.05 -1.53 14.24
C VAL A 27 24.87 -2.44 15.13
N VAL A 28 25.26 -3.58 14.60
CA VAL A 28 26.03 -4.60 15.30
C VAL A 28 27.29 -5.03 14.55
N THR A 29 28.25 -5.61 15.25
CA THR A 29 29.43 -6.30 14.68
C THR A 29 29.58 -7.70 15.29
N GLY A 30 30.31 -8.60 14.60
CA GLY A 30 30.74 -9.89 15.17
C GLY A 30 29.70 -11.01 15.15
N SER A 31 28.99 -11.20 14.03
CA SER A 31 28.13 -12.38 13.80
C SER A 31 28.95 -13.56 13.23
N ALA A 32 28.64 -14.79 13.64
CA ALA A 32 29.34 -16.00 13.21
C ALA A 32 29.46 -16.12 11.68
N GLY A 33 30.71 -16.09 11.19
CA GLY A 33 31.04 -16.25 9.77
C GLY A 33 31.35 -14.95 9.01
N LEU A 34 31.37 -13.78 9.66
CA LEU A 34 31.87 -12.54 9.07
C LEU A 34 33.04 -11.97 9.88
N ASP A 35 33.94 -11.24 9.20
CA ASP A 35 35.02 -10.47 9.83
C ASP A 35 34.45 -9.55 10.93
N ASP A 36 35.20 -9.37 12.03
CA ASP A 36 34.89 -8.48 13.16
C ASP A 36 34.70 -7.00 12.75
N THR A 37 35.02 -6.65 11.51
CA THR A 37 34.87 -5.31 10.92
C THR A 37 33.54 -5.13 10.15
N ALA A 38 32.82 -6.22 9.85
CA ALA A 38 31.58 -6.15 9.10
C ALA A 38 30.43 -5.66 10.00
N GLN A 39 30.02 -4.40 9.78
CA GLN A 39 28.82 -3.86 10.41
C GLN A 39 27.57 -4.42 9.74
N GLN A 40 26.62 -4.83 10.56
CA GLN A 40 25.30 -5.27 10.15
C GLN A 40 24.24 -4.47 10.89
N VAL A 41 23.01 -4.52 10.39
CA VAL A 41 21.89 -3.93 11.12
C VAL A 41 20.83 -4.96 11.36
N LEU A 42 20.34 -4.89 12.59
CA LEU A 42 19.23 -5.65 13.07
C LEU A 42 18.08 -4.66 13.28
N VAL A 43 16.94 -4.99 12.69
CA VAL A 43 15.70 -4.24 12.84
C VAL A 43 14.63 -5.14 13.42
N GLY A 44 13.87 -4.62 14.37
CA GLY A 44 12.86 -5.39 15.09
C GLY A 44 12.25 -4.57 16.21
N ARG A 45 11.01 -4.90 16.58
CA ARG A 45 10.25 -4.19 17.61
C ARG A 45 11.03 -4.16 18.93
N GLY A 46 11.40 -2.97 19.40
CA GLY A 46 12.09 -2.72 20.66
C GLY A 46 13.56 -3.13 20.72
N ILE A 47 14.21 -3.49 19.61
CA ILE A 47 15.60 -3.98 19.61
C ILE A 47 16.62 -2.92 20.09
N GLY A 48 16.32 -1.64 19.87
CA GLY A 48 17.15 -0.52 20.32
C GLY A 48 16.67 0.13 21.61
N PHE A 49 15.49 -0.23 22.11
CA PHE A 49 14.92 0.35 23.32
C PHE A 49 15.77 -0.02 24.54
N GLY A 50 16.34 0.99 25.20
CA GLY A 50 17.24 0.80 26.35
C GLY A 50 18.57 0.11 26.02
N ALA A 51 18.88 -0.08 24.74
CA ALA A 51 20.11 -0.73 24.29
C ALA A 51 21.34 0.17 24.52
N LYS A 52 22.48 -0.44 24.87
CA LYS A 52 23.75 0.27 25.10
C LYS A 52 24.83 -0.18 24.11
N ILE A 53 25.70 0.75 23.72
CA ILE A 53 26.89 0.44 22.93
C ILE A 53 27.76 -0.57 23.69
N GLY A 54 28.23 -1.61 22.99
CA GLY A 54 29.00 -2.73 23.52
C GLY A 54 28.15 -3.91 24.03
N GLN A 55 26.84 -3.72 24.20
CA GLN A 55 25.93 -4.78 24.66
C GLN A 55 25.77 -5.86 23.57
N ALA A 56 25.75 -7.13 23.98
CA ALA A 56 25.39 -8.22 23.08
C ALA A 56 23.87 -8.18 22.81
N VAL A 57 23.48 -8.37 21.55
CA VAL A 57 22.07 -8.54 21.21
C VAL A 57 21.66 -9.94 21.64
N VAL A 58 20.93 -10.00 22.75
CA VAL A 58 20.29 -11.23 23.20
C VAL A 58 19.02 -11.38 22.38
N GLU A 59 18.79 -12.55 21.79
CA GLU A 59 17.48 -12.87 21.19
C GLU A 59 16.42 -12.81 22.30
N ALA A 60 15.72 -11.68 22.41
CA ALA A 60 14.75 -11.47 23.46
C ALA A 60 13.36 -11.92 22.97
N SER A 61 13.00 -13.14 23.35
CA SER A 61 11.63 -13.70 23.34
C SER A 61 10.98 -13.86 21.96
N ASP A 62 9.98 -14.75 21.86
CA ASP A 62 9.26 -15.12 20.62
C ASP A 62 8.66 -13.94 19.80
N HIS A 63 8.69 -12.72 20.33
CA HIS A 63 8.07 -11.52 19.76
C HIS A 63 9.05 -10.57 19.06
N GLN A 64 10.37 -10.72 19.23
CA GLN A 64 11.37 -9.88 18.55
C GLN A 64 12.00 -10.63 17.37
N LYS A 65 11.31 -10.64 16.24
CA LYS A 65 11.91 -11.08 14.97
C LYS A 65 12.77 -9.95 14.42
N TYR A 66 14.07 -10.22 14.25
CA TYR A 66 14.98 -9.32 13.58
C TYR A 66 15.51 -9.93 12.29
N VAL A 67 15.79 -9.07 11.31
CA VAL A 67 16.35 -9.49 10.01
C VAL A 67 17.73 -8.88 9.86
N GLN A 68 18.70 -9.73 9.50
CA GLN A 68 20.01 -9.28 9.05
C GLN A 68 19.91 -8.75 7.63
N LEU A 69 20.49 -7.57 7.40
CA LEU A 69 20.48 -6.92 6.10
C LEU A 69 21.76 -7.22 5.32
N GLY A 70 21.62 -7.36 4.00
CA GLY A 70 22.73 -7.53 3.05
C GLY A 70 23.44 -6.21 2.69
N LYS A 71 24.49 -6.32 1.85
CA LYS A 71 25.37 -5.20 1.47
C LYS A 71 24.66 -4.04 0.76
N GLU A 72 23.61 -4.28 -0.03
CA GLU A 72 22.83 -3.20 -0.69
C GLU A 72 22.07 -2.33 0.32
N GLN A 73 21.60 -2.91 1.43
CA GLN A 73 20.91 -2.17 2.48
C GLN A 73 21.88 -1.42 3.42
N ALA A 74 23.19 -1.66 3.33
CA ALA A 74 24.22 -0.86 4.02
C ALA A 74 24.28 0.59 3.53
N GLN A 75 23.93 0.85 2.26
CA GLN A 75 23.81 2.21 1.73
C GLN A 75 22.59 2.95 2.29
N ILE A 76 21.49 2.23 2.51
CA ILE A 76 20.30 2.78 3.17
C ILE A 76 20.66 3.20 4.59
N LEU A 77 21.53 2.45 5.26
CA LEU A 77 22.03 2.79 6.58
C LEU A 77 22.96 4.00 6.62
N GLU A 78 23.81 4.17 5.63
CA GLU A 78 24.55 5.43 5.46
C GLU A 78 23.60 6.62 5.23
N SER A 79 22.48 6.40 4.57
CA SER A 79 21.46 7.43 4.38
C SER A 79 20.73 7.74 5.69
N LEU A 80 20.32 6.72 6.45
CA LEU A 80 19.73 6.88 7.78
C LEU A 80 20.68 7.54 8.79
N ARG A 81 22.00 7.33 8.69
CA ARG A 81 23.03 7.98 9.53
C ARG A 81 23.02 9.50 9.43
N ARG A 82 22.60 10.04 8.29
CA ARG A 82 22.57 11.48 8.03
C ARG A 82 21.25 12.11 8.45
N LEU A 83 20.28 11.29 8.86
CA LEU A 83 18.99 11.76 9.33
C LEU A 83 19.07 12.13 10.80
N ASP A 84 18.23 13.10 11.16
CA ASP A 84 18.00 13.48 12.53
C ASP A 84 17.47 12.27 13.35
N PRO A 85 18.10 11.89 14.47
CA PRO A 85 17.63 10.79 15.30
C PRO A 85 16.15 10.92 15.71
N GLU A 86 15.68 12.14 15.98
CA GLU A 86 14.27 12.38 16.34
C GLU A 86 13.34 11.99 15.18
N LEU A 87 13.71 12.33 13.95
CA LEU A 87 12.97 11.96 12.74
C LEU A 87 12.89 10.44 12.57
N VAL A 88 14.01 9.74 12.75
CA VAL A 88 14.07 8.28 12.63
C VAL A 88 13.19 7.61 13.69
N GLU A 89 13.18 8.15 14.91
CA GLU A 89 12.30 7.68 15.99
C GLU A 89 10.82 7.88 15.64
N LYS A 90 10.41 9.07 15.21
CA LYS A 90 9.01 9.34 14.80
C LYS A 90 8.55 8.47 13.65
N CYS A 91 9.40 8.26 12.64
CA CYS A 91 9.09 7.34 11.55
C CYS A 91 9.01 5.89 12.04
N SER A 92 9.85 5.49 13.00
CA SER A 92 9.80 4.14 13.59
C SER A 92 8.51 3.90 14.38
N GLU A 93 8.07 4.87 15.17
CA GLU A 93 6.79 4.84 15.90
C GLU A 93 5.60 4.77 14.92
N ALA A 94 5.66 5.50 13.80
CA ALA A 94 4.62 5.43 12.78
C ALA A 94 4.51 4.02 12.16
N VAL A 95 5.66 3.36 11.93
CA VAL A 95 5.68 1.96 11.45
C VAL A 95 5.04 1.00 12.47
N GLU A 96 5.23 1.24 13.77
CA GLU A 96 4.56 0.44 14.81
C GLU A 96 3.04 0.57 14.76
N LEU A 97 2.52 1.79 14.57
CA LEU A 97 1.08 2.01 14.41
C LEU A 97 0.52 1.19 13.23
N ALA A 98 1.25 1.15 12.11
CA ALA A 98 0.84 0.33 10.97
C ALA A 98 0.91 -1.17 11.27
N ALA A 99 1.91 -1.62 12.02
CA ALA A 99 2.04 -3.01 12.45
C ALA A 99 0.92 -3.43 13.42
N ASP A 100 0.50 -2.54 14.32
CA ASP A 100 -0.60 -2.82 15.24
C ASP A 100 -1.96 -2.92 14.51
N ILE A 101 -2.12 -2.24 13.37
CA ILE A 101 -3.32 -2.35 12.50
C ILE A 101 -3.27 -3.60 11.60
N LEU A 102 -2.13 -3.87 10.97
CA LEU A 102 -2.00 -4.89 9.92
C LEU A 102 -1.51 -6.25 10.44
N GLY A 103 -1.07 -6.32 11.69
CA GLY A 103 -0.47 -7.50 12.30
C GLY A 103 1.01 -7.67 11.92
N THR A 104 1.42 -8.90 11.62
CA THR A 104 2.84 -9.20 11.38
C THR A 104 3.31 -8.59 10.06
N LEU A 105 4.25 -7.65 10.14
CA LEU A 105 4.98 -7.09 9.00
C LEU A 105 6.40 -7.64 8.95
N HIS A 106 6.95 -7.82 7.76
CA HIS A 106 8.36 -8.18 7.61
C HIS A 106 9.26 -7.08 8.21
N PRO A 107 10.27 -7.39 9.04
CA PRO A 107 11.07 -6.38 9.73
C PRO A 107 11.78 -5.36 8.84
N SER A 108 11.98 -5.66 7.55
CA SER A 108 12.50 -4.67 6.58
C SER A 108 11.62 -3.42 6.44
N VAL A 109 10.35 -3.49 6.85
CA VAL A 109 9.42 -2.35 6.83
C VAL A 109 9.95 -1.16 7.62
N TYR A 110 10.62 -1.39 8.75
CA TYR A 110 11.21 -0.33 9.57
C TYR A 110 12.25 0.49 8.82
N ILE A 111 12.87 -0.07 7.78
CA ILE A 111 13.88 0.62 6.99
C ILE A 111 13.22 1.27 5.80
N MET A 112 12.45 0.49 5.05
CA MET A 112 11.82 0.95 3.81
C MET A 112 10.86 2.13 4.07
N LEU A 113 10.05 2.06 5.13
CA LEU A 113 9.14 3.16 5.46
C LEU A 113 9.86 4.35 6.09
N VAL A 114 10.86 4.14 6.96
CA VAL A 114 11.64 5.25 7.50
C VAL A 114 12.36 5.99 6.37
N GLU A 115 12.94 5.28 5.41
CA GLU A 115 13.57 5.88 4.22
C GLU A 115 12.54 6.66 3.39
N HIS A 116 11.40 6.04 3.05
CA HIS A 116 10.34 6.68 2.27
C HIS A 116 9.82 7.95 2.94
N LEU A 117 9.43 7.87 4.22
CA LEU A 117 8.90 8.99 4.99
C LEU A 117 9.95 10.10 5.15
N SER A 118 11.20 9.74 5.45
CA SER A 118 12.28 10.73 5.60
C SER A 118 12.58 11.45 4.29
N PHE A 119 12.56 10.74 3.16
CA PHE A 119 12.70 11.32 1.84
C PHE A 119 11.53 12.25 1.50
N ALA A 120 10.30 11.83 1.78
CA ALA A 120 9.11 12.63 1.55
C ALA A 120 9.07 13.89 2.42
N ILE A 121 9.49 13.81 3.69
CA ILE A 121 9.67 14.95 4.58
C ILE A 121 10.69 15.93 4.00
N ALA A 122 11.84 15.44 3.53
CA ALA A 122 12.85 16.28 2.92
C ALA A 122 12.33 16.99 1.66
N ARG A 123 11.47 16.35 0.87
CA ARG A 123 10.79 16.97 -0.29
C ARG A 123 9.82 18.07 0.13
N LEU A 124 8.98 17.80 1.14
CA LEU A 124 8.02 18.78 1.66
C LEU A 124 8.73 20.02 2.22
N ARG A 125 9.85 19.84 2.94
CA ARG A 125 10.69 20.94 3.43
C ARG A 125 11.32 21.79 2.31
N ARG A 126 11.50 21.22 1.12
CA ARG A 126 11.94 21.96 -0.08
C ARG A 126 10.79 22.65 -0.84
N GLY A 127 9.56 22.54 -0.34
CA GLY A 127 8.37 23.08 -1.00
C GLY A 127 7.89 22.25 -2.19
N GLU A 128 8.33 21.00 -2.33
CA GLU A 128 7.86 20.12 -3.40
C GLU A 128 6.45 19.58 -3.09
N HIS A 129 5.57 19.61 -4.09
CA HIS A 129 4.25 18.99 -3.97
C HIS A 129 4.31 17.48 -4.22
N ILE A 130 3.64 16.71 -3.35
CA ILE A 130 3.48 15.28 -3.54
C ILE A 130 2.09 14.99 -4.09
N THR A 131 2.05 14.39 -5.28
CA THR A 131 0.83 13.95 -5.96
C THR A 131 0.90 12.46 -6.25
N ASN A 132 -0.24 11.79 -6.17
CA ASN A 132 -0.37 10.40 -6.58
C ASN A 132 -1.62 10.26 -7.45
N ALA A 133 -1.42 10.06 -8.75
CA ALA A 133 -2.49 10.01 -9.74
C ALA A 133 -3.38 8.77 -9.61
N ILE A 134 -2.92 7.73 -8.90
CA ILE A 134 -3.62 6.45 -8.74
C ILE A 134 -3.95 6.14 -7.27
N ALA A 135 -4.04 7.16 -6.42
CA ALA A 135 -4.31 6.97 -4.99
C ALA A 135 -5.67 6.30 -4.75
N GLY A 136 -6.68 6.59 -5.59
CA GLY A 136 -7.99 5.94 -5.53
C GLY A 136 -7.91 4.45 -5.84
N GLU A 137 -7.12 4.07 -6.85
CA GLU A 137 -6.90 2.68 -7.22
C GLU A 137 -6.10 1.92 -6.17
N ILE A 138 -5.06 2.52 -5.60
CA ILE A 138 -4.33 1.91 -4.48
C ILE A 138 -5.26 1.67 -3.30
N ARG A 139 -6.13 2.63 -2.95
CA ARG A 139 -7.13 2.48 -1.89
C ARG A 139 -8.11 1.33 -2.18
N ALA A 140 -8.54 1.19 -3.43
CA ALA A 140 -9.48 0.15 -3.84
C ALA A 140 -8.85 -1.25 -3.81
N VAL A 141 -7.56 -1.37 -4.18
CA VAL A 141 -6.86 -2.66 -4.19
C VAL A 141 -6.36 -3.06 -2.79
N PHE A 142 -5.88 -2.11 -2.00
CA PHE A 142 -5.25 -2.34 -0.70
C PHE A 142 -5.94 -1.53 0.41
N PRO A 143 -7.24 -1.76 0.69
CA PRO A 143 -8.00 -0.90 1.59
C PRO A 143 -7.49 -0.92 3.03
N GLU A 144 -7.02 -2.07 3.52
CA GLU A 144 -6.46 -2.19 4.87
C GLU A 144 -5.11 -1.46 4.99
N GLU A 145 -4.21 -1.67 4.04
CA GLU A 145 -2.92 -0.97 4.02
C GLU A 145 -3.08 0.53 3.79
N PHE A 146 -4.07 0.94 3.00
CA PHE A 146 -4.38 2.36 2.80
C PHE A 146 -4.90 2.99 4.09
N HIS A 147 -5.77 2.30 4.84
CA HIS A 147 -6.24 2.79 6.13
C HIS A 147 -5.09 2.92 7.13
N ALA A 148 -4.22 1.91 7.24
CA ALA A 148 -3.02 1.98 8.07
C ALA A 148 -2.11 3.14 7.63
N ALA A 149 -1.93 3.35 6.32
CA ALA A 149 -1.17 4.45 5.78
C ALA A 149 -1.75 5.84 6.13
N GLU A 150 -3.07 5.99 6.14
CA GLU A 150 -3.71 7.24 6.58
C GLU A 150 -3.41 7.53 8.05
N VAL A 151 -3.40 6.51 8.92
CA VAL A 151 -3.02 6.64 10.32
C VAL A 151 -1.55 7.04 10.47
N VAL A 152 -0.64 6.40 9.71
CA VAL A 152 0.79 6.75 9.66
C VAL A 152 0.99 8.21 9.29
N ILE A 153 0.35 8.66 8.21
CA ILE A 153 0.47 10.03 7.72
C ILE A 153 -0.08 11.03 8.73
N GLN A 154 -1.23 10.73 9.35
CA GLN A 154 -1.80 11.59 10.38
C GLN A 154 -0.90 11.69 11.62
N TYR A 155 -0.29 10.57 12.03
CA TYR A 155 0.66 10.56 13.14
C TYR A 155 1.86 11.47 12.87
N ILE A 156 2.46 11.36 11.69
CA ILE A 156 3.62 12.18 11.33
C ILE A 156 3.27 13.66 11.26
N ASN A 157 2.13 14.02 10.64
CA ASN A 157 1.64 15.41 10.61
C ASN A 157 1.43 16.01 12.01
N ASN A 158 1.04 15.19 12.99
CA ASN A 158 0.88 15.63 14.37
C ASN A 158 2.22 15.67 15.13
N SER A 159 3.21 14.90 14.70
CA SER A 159 4.50 14.72 15.40
C SER A 159 5.58 15.69 14.91
N ILE A 160 5.49 16.18 13.68
CA ILE A 160 6.52 17.00 13.04
C ILE A 160 5.93 18.33 12.59
N SER A 161 6.17 19.37 13.38
CA SER A 161 5.50 20.68 13.24
C SER A 161 5.73 21.42 11.92
N ASP A 162 6.84 21.16 11.23
CA ASP A 162 7.22 21.84 9.99
C ASP A 162 6.85 21.04 8.73
N VAL A 163 6.05 19.98 8.87
CA VAL A 163 5.65 19.08 7.79
C VAL A 163 4.14 18.92 7.74
N GLN A 164 3.57 18.99 6.54
CA GLN A 164 2.19 18.61 6.29
C GLN A 164 2.11 17.73 5.05
N PHE A 165 1.99 16.42 5.27
CA PHE A 165 1.77 15.45 4.22
C PHE A 165 0.39 15.62 3.59
N PRO A 166 0.32 15.62 2.25
CA PRO A 166 -0.95 15.62 1.56
C PRO A 166 -1.54 14.20 1.55
N LYS A 167 -2.88 14.09 1.48
CA LYS A 167 -3.60 12.80 1.42
C LYS A 167 -3.06 11.79 0.39
N PRO A 168 -2.58 12.19 -0.81
CA PRO A 168 -2.03 11.25 -1.79
C PRO A 168 -0.81 10.44 -1.31
N GLU A 169 -0.08 10.90 -0.28
CA GLU A 169 1.06 10.16 0.25
C GLU A 169 0.66 8.83 0.87
N ALA A 170 -0.55 8.74 1.43
CA ALA A 170 -1.08 7.48 1.98
C ALA A 170 -1.05 6.36 0.92
N GLY A 171 -1.18 6.68 -0.37
CA GLY A 171 -1.04 5.71 -1.44
C GLY A 171 0.36 5.10 -1.52
N PHE A 172 1.43 5.89 -1.41
CA PHE A 172 2.79 5.34 -1.46
C PHE A 172 3.13 4.53 -0.21
N VAL A 173 2.75 5.03 0.97
CA VAL A 173 2.90 4.31 2.24
C VAL A 173 2.16 2.97 2.19
N ALA A 174 0.94 2.93 1.66
CA ALA A 174 0.17 1.68 1.51
C ALA A 174 0.89 0.63 0.65
N LEU A 175 1.57 1.05 -0.43
CA LEU A 175 2.35 0.13 -1.26
C LEU A 175 3.54 -0.47 -0.49
N HIS A 176 4.22 0.33 0.33
CA HIS A 176 5.30 -0.16 1.20
C HIS A 176 4.79 -1.12 2.28
N LEU A 177 3.62 -0.84 2.86
CA LEU A 177 2.98 -1.72 3.84
C LEU A 177 2.56 -3.05 3.21
N ASN A 178 1.97 -3.02 2.01
CA ASN A 178 1.60 -4.25 1.31
C ASN A 178 2.84 -5.10 0.96
N ALA A 179 3.91 -4.47 0.46
CA ALA A 179 5.18 -5.12 0.20
C ALA A 179 5.76 -5.79 1.46
N ALA A 180 5.70 -5.10 2.61
CA ALA A 180 6.13 -5.65 3.89
C ALA A 180 5.26 -6.80 4.40
N ARG A 181 3.96 -6.77 4.13
CA ARG A 181 3.01 -7.80 4.56
C ARG A 181 3.12 -9.08 3.73
N THR A 182 3.38 -8.94 2.43
CA THR A 182 3.40 -10.05 1.47
C THR A 182 4.81 -10.57 1.19
N GLY A 183 5.86 -9.86 1.62
CA GLY A 183 7.25 -10.22 1.36
C GLY A 183 7.69 -10.00 -0.09
N VAL A 184 6.94 -9.23 -0.87
CA VAL A 184 7.26 -8.89 -2.27
C VAL A 184 7.79 -7.46 -2.39
N SER A 185 8.37 -7.11 -3.53
CA SER A 185 8.79 -5.72 -3.79
C SER A 185 7.59 -4.81 -4.06
N VAL A 186 7.72 -3.51 -3.75
CA VAL A 186 6.72 -2.44 -4.05
C VAL A 186 6.27 -2.41 -5.52
N LYS A 187 7.07 -2.94 -6.46
CA LYS A 187 6.70 -3.04 -7.87
C LYS A 187 5.44 -3.88 -8.11
N ALA A 188 5.24 -4.94 -7.34
CA ALA A 188 4.11 -5.84 -7.52
C ALA A 188 2.76 -5.18 -7.14
N PRO A 189 2.58 -4.60 -5.94
CA PRO A 189 1.34 -3.90 -5.62
C PRO A 189 1.12 -2.67 -6.51
N LEU A 190 2.19 -1.97 -6.91
CA LEU A 190 2.08 -0.86 -7.85
C LEU A 190 1.55 -1.32 -9.22
N ALA A 191 2.05 -2.44 -9.74
CA ALA A 191 1.56 -3.01 -11.00
C ALA A 191 0.07 -3.42 -10.91
N GLN A 192 -0.36 -3.94 -9.76
CA GLN A 192 -1.76 -4.28 -9.52
C GLN A 192 -2.67 -3.03 -9.53
N ALA A 193 -2.24 -1.95 -8.86
CA ALA A 193 -2.97 -0.68 -8.87
C ALA A 193 -3.00 -0.03 -10.27
N ASN A 194 -1.90 -0.08 -11.02
CA ASN A 194 -1.87 0.40 -12.40
C ASN A 194 -2.81 -0.38 -13.32
N LYS A 195 -2.87 -1.71 -13.18
CA LYS A 195 -3.81 -2.53 -13.94
C LYS A 195 -5.26 -2.13 -13.65
N LEU A 196 -5.59 -1.82 -12.39
CA LEU A 196 -6.90 -1.28 -12.04
C LEU A 196 -7.14 0.09 -12.70
N ALA A 197 -6.15 0.98 -12.67
CA ALA A 197 -6.24 2.31 -13.29
C ALA A 197 -6.50 2.23 -14.80
N GLU A 198 -5.88 1.27 -15.50
CA GLU A 198 -6.15 1.01 -16.93
C GLU A 198 -7.60 0.58 -17.17
N LEU A 199 -8.15 -0.31 -16.33
CA LEU A 199 -9.53 -0.77 -16.44
C LEU A 199 -10.54 0.35 -16.14
N VAL A 200 -10.26 1.15 -15.12
CA VAL A 200 -11.07 2.31 -14.74
C VAL A 200 -11.03 3.37 -15.84
N GLY A 201 -9.85 3.67 -16.39
CA GLY A 201 -9.68 4.60 -17.51
C GLY A 201 -10.43 4.13 -18.76
N PHE A 202 -10.37 2.83 -19.05
CA PHE A 202 -11.16 2.23 -20.13
C PHE A 202 -12.68 2.38 -19.90
N ALA A 203 -13.17 2.06 -18.69
CA ALA A 203 -14.58 2.22 -18.33
C ALA A 203 -15.03 3.68 -18.49
N ARG A 204 -14.28 4.63 -17.93
CA ARG A 204 -14.56 6.08 -18.03
C ARG A 204 -14.62 6.55 -19.47
N SER A 205 -13.63 6.17 -20.29
CA SER A 205 -13.58 6.52 -21.70
C SER A 205 -14.80 5.98 -22.48
N ARG A 206 -15.21 4.74 -22.21
CA ARG A 206 -16.38 4.13 -22.86
C ARG A 206 -17.71 4.73 -22.43
N LEU A 207 -17.82 5.19 -21.19
CA LEU A 207 -19.01 5.85 -20.65
C LEU A 207 -19.08 7.35 -20.99
N GLY A 208 -18.03 7.93 -21.57
CA GLY A 208 -17.99 9.36 -21.88
C GLY A 208 -17.92 10.27 -20.64
N ILE A 209 -17.53 9.73 -19.48
CA ILE A 209 -17.43 10.48 -18.22
C ILE A 209 -16.02 11.03 -18.02
N SER A 210 -15.93 12.33 -17.70
CA SER A 210 -14.67 13.02 -17.43
C SER A 210 -14.44 13.13 -15.93
N GLY A 211 -13.33 12.57 -15.43
CA GLY A 211 -12.96 12.66 -14.02
C GLY A 211 -11.70 11.84 -13.72
N THR A 212 -10.63 12.51 -13.33
CA THR A 212 -9.43 11.87 -12.80
C THR A 212 -9.61 11.70 -11.28
N GLY A 213 -9.23 10.54 -10.73
CA GLY A 213 -9.18 10.27 -9.29
C GLY A 213 -8.09 11.05 -8.56
N ALA A 214 -7.85 12.31 -8.94
CA ALA A 214 -6.92 13.20 -8.27
C ALA A 214 -7.63 13.89 -7.11
N ALA A 215 -7.15 13.66 -5.89
CA ALA A 215 -7.48 14.48 -4.74
C ALA A 215 -7.10 15.94 -5.05
N VAL A 216 -8.11 16.74 -5.40
CA VAL A 216 -8.01 18.19 -5.53
C VAL A 216 -7.83 18.76 -4.13
N GLY A 217 -6.75 19.52 -3.95
CA GLY A 217 -6.53 20.35 -2.76
C GLY A 217 -7.73 21.27 -2.51
N ALA A 218 -8.08 21.42 -1.24
CA ALA A 218 -9.31 22.07 -0.80
C ALA A 218 -9.56 23.45 -1.44
N SER A 219 -10.75 23.60 -2.01
CA SER A 219 -11.50 24.84 -2.08
C SER A 219 -12.99 24.50 -2.04
N LYS A 220 -13.72 25.21 -1.17
CA LYS A 220 -15.14 25.02 -0.88
C LYS A 220 -15.99 25.25 -2.13
N SER A 221 -17.12 24.52 -2.18
CA SER A 221 -18.26 24.75 -3.06
C SER A 221 -18.03 24.47 -4.55
N GLU A 222 -18.32 23.24 -4.96
CA GLU A 222 -19.12 22.94 -6.15
C GLU A 222 -19.48 21.45 -6.13
N ASN A 223 -20.75 21.13 -6.46
CA ASN A 223 -21.32 19.80 -6.49
C ASN A 223 -20.67 18.93 -7.58
N VAL A 224 -19.45 18.45 -7.35
CA VAL A 224 -18.88 17.35 -8.11
C VAL A 224 -19.27 16.07 -7.37
N VAL A 225 -20.28 15.38 -7.89
CA VAL A 225 -20.63 14.04 -7.42
C VAL A 225 -19.41 13.14 -7.67
N HIS A 226 -18.70 12.84 -6.59
CA HIS A 226 -17.58 11.92 -6.54
C HIS A 226 -18.02 10.56 -7.10
N ASN A 227 -17.49 10.18 -8.27
CA ASN A 227 -17.61 8.83 -8.82
C ASN A 227 -16.64 7.85 -8.13
N ASP A 228 -16.54 7.94 -6.80
CA ASP A 228 -15.55 7.25 -5.93
C ASP A 228 -15.78 5.73 -5.83
N GLY A 229 -16.86 5.21 -6.46
CA GLY A 229 -17.24 3.81 -6.40
C GLY A 229 -16.69 2.93 -7.53
N LEU A 230 -16.20 3.52 -8.63
CA LEU A 230 -15.84 2.76 -9.83
C LEU A 230 -14.59 1.92 -9.61
N GLU A 231 -13.54 2.51 -9.04
CA GLU A 231 -12.28 1.85 -8.66
C GLU A 231 -12.58 0.66 -7.74
N SER A 232 -13.34 0.88 -6.66
CA SER A 232 -13.72 -0.15 -5.69
C SER A 232 -14.58 -1.26 -6.31
N THR A 233 -15.48 -0.90 -7.22
CA THR A 233 -16.35 -1.86 -7.90
C THR A 233 -15.56 -2.76 -8.84
N ILE A 234 -14.66 -2.18 -9.66
CA ILE A 234 -13.81 -2.95 -10.58
C ILE A 234 -12.76 -3.76 -9.80
N ALA A 235 -12.21 -3.24 -8.70
CA ALA A 235 -11.30 -3.98 -7.84
C ALA A 235 -11.98 -5.23 -7.26
N ARG A 236 -13.19 -5.07 -6.70
CA ARG A 236 -13.98 -6.18 -6.16
C ARG A 236 -14.39 -7.17 -7.25
N LEU A 237 -14.76 -6.70 -8.44
CA LEU A 237 -15.01 -7.56 -9.59
C LEU A 237 -13.77 -8.39 -9.92
N THR A 238 -12.59 -7.75 -9.99
CA THR A 238 -11.31 -8.43 -10.26
C THR A 238 -11.06 -9.53 -9.23
N SER A 239 -11.15 -9.24 -7.94
CA SER A 239 -10.97 -10.23 -6.88
C SER A 239 -11.93 -11.41 -7.01
N ARG A 240 -13.21 -11.14 -7.31
CA ARG A 240 -14.24 -12.19 -7.47
C ARG A 240 -13.95 -13.11 -8.65
N LEU A 241 -13.60 -12.53 -9.80
CA LEU A 241 -13.24 -13.28 -11.01
C LEU A 241 -11.99 -14.13 -10.78
N THR A 242 -10.94 -13.57 -10.16
CA THR A 242 -9.72 -14.33 -9.84
C THR A 242 -9.94 -15.46 -8.83
N ALA A 243 -10.91 -15.30 -7.93
CA ALA A 243 -11.28 -16.32 -6.96
C ALA A 243 -12.29 -17.36 -7.48
N GLY A 244 -12.78 -17.21 -8.72
CA GLY A 244 -13.83 -18.08 -9.27
C GLY A 244 -15.19 -17.95 -8.55
N THR A 245 -15.44 -16.80 -7.91
CA THR A 245 -16.67 -16.54 -7.15
C THR A 245 -17.62 -15.68 -7.97
N PHE A 246 -18.58 -16.31 -8.64
CA PHE A 246 -19.48 -15.62 -9.57
C PHE A 246 -20.86 -15.33 -8.96
N ARG A 247 -21.42 -14.17 -9.28
CA ARG A 247 -22.81 -13.85 -8.98
C ARG A 247 -23.75 -14.70 -9.85
N PRO A 248 -24.88 -15.18 -9.30
CA PRO A 248 -25.86 -15.90 -10.09
C PRO A 248 -26.45 -14.98 -11.15
N MET A 249 -26.83 -15.57 -12.30
CA MET A 249 -27.44 -14.85 -13.41
C MET A 249 -28.93 -14.61 -13.15
N ALA A 250 -29.25 -13.71 -12.22
CA ALA A 250 -30.61 -13.23 -12.00
C ALA A 250 -30.88 -12.04 -12.93
N ALA A 251 -31.94 -12.11 -13.76
CA ALA A 251 -32.35 -11.06 -14.70
C ALA A 251 -31.32 -10.66 -15.78
N GLY A 252 -30.32 -11.50 -16.06
CA GLY A 252 -29.26 -11.22 -17.05
C GLY A 252 -29.80 -10.85 -18.44
N ASP A 253 -30.79 -11.59 -18.94
CA ASP A 253 -31.38 -11.34 -20.27
C ASP A 253 -32.22 -10.05 -20.35
N ALA A 254 -32.80 -9.62 -19.22
CA ALA A 254 -33.50 -8.35 -19.15
C ALA A 254 -32.51 -7.19 -19.15
N ILE A 255 -31.45 -7.31 -18.34
CA ILE A 255 -30.37 -6.31 -18.24
C ILE A 255 -29.63 -6.18 -19.56
N ALA A 256 -29.25 -7.29 -20.21
CA ALA A 256 -28.54 -7.25 -21.50
C ALA A 256 -29.37 -6.60 -22.62
N ARG A 257 -30.71 -6.65 -22.54
CA ARG A 257 -31.61 -5.97 -23.47
C ARG A 257 -31.82 -4.49 -23.14
N GLN A 258 -32.00 -4.16 -21.86
CA GLN A 258 -32.31 -2.79 -21.43
C GLN A 258 -31.07 -1.90 -21.34
N LEU A 259 -29.95 -2.47 -20.89
CA LEU A 259 -28.66 -1.80 -20.66
C LEU A 259 -27.60 -2.33 -21.64
N HIS A 260 -27.94 -2.37 -22.94
CA HIS A 260 -27.12 -3.04 -23.94
C HIS A 260 -25.68 -2.50 -23.97
N ASN A 261 -25.50 -1.19 -23.97
CA ASN A 261 -24.18 -0.56 -24.05
C ASN A 261 -23.33 -0.85 -22.81
N GLU A 262 -23.89 -0.64 -21.62
CA GLU A 262 -23.22 -0.88 -20.34
C GLU A 262 -22.89 -2.36 -20.14
N PHE A 263 -23.75 -3.25 -20.64
CA PHE A 263 -23.51 -4.69 -20.63
C PHE A 263 -22.34 -5.08 -21.55
N GLN A 264 -22.24 -4.48 -22.75
CA GLN A 264 -21.09 -4.68 -23.64
C GLN A 264 -19.79 -4.16 -23.02
N ILE A 265 -19.82 -2.97 -22.41
CA ILE A 265 -18.67 -2.39 -21.70
C ILE A 265 -18.22 -3.31 -20.55
N SER A 266 -19.19 -3.80 -19.77
CA SER A 266 -18.93 -4.75 -18.68
C SER A 266 -18.28 -6.03 -19.16
N GLY A 267 -18.77 -6.60 -20.27
CA GLY A 267 -18.16 -7.76 -20.89
C GLY A 267 -16.72 -7.51 -21.34
N GLN A 268 -16.44 -6.36 -21.97
CA GLN A 268 -15.08 -5.97 -22.36
C GLN A 268 -14.14 -5.84 -21.16
N ILE A 269 -14.61 -5.32 -20.04
CA ILE A 269 -13.83 -5.23 -18.79
C ILE A 269 -13.52 -6.63 -18.24
N ILE A 270 -14.52 -7.52 -18.19
CA ILE A 270 -14.34 -8.91 -17.71
C ILE A 270 -13.34 -9.67 -18.60
N CYS A 271 -13.49 -9.56 -19.92
CA CYS A 271 -12.58 -10.16 -20.90
C CYS A 271 -11.13 -9.69 -20.69
N ARG A 272 -10.91 -8.39 -20.44
CA ARG A 272 -9.57 -7.84 -20.11
C ARG A 272 -9.01 -8.36 -18.80
N ILE A 273 -9.85 -8.58 -17.79
CA ILE A 273 -9.43 -9.14 -16.49
C ILE A 273 -8.99 -10.60 -16.66
N LEU A 274 -9.81 -11.40 -17.35
CA LEU A 274 -9.62 -12.85 -17.52
C LEU A 274 -8.65 -13.22 -18.64
N GLY A 275 -8.36 -12.31 -19.57
CA GLY A 275 -7.52 -12.59 -20.74
C GLY A 275 -8.23 -13.48 -21.77
N CYS A 276 -9.54 -13.27 -21.97
CA CYS A 276 -10.36 -14.03 -22.92
C CYS A 276 -11.07 -13.11 -23.92
N ASP A 277 -11.50 -13.66 -25.05
CA ASP A 277 -12.21 -12.89 -26.09
C ASP A 277 -13.72 -12.79 -25.82
N VAL A 278 -14.28 -13.81 -25.17
CA VAL A 278 -15.71 -13.92 -24.85
C VAL A 278 -15.89 -14.13 -23.35
N VAL A 279 -16.88 -13.46 -22.77
CA VAL A 279 -17.23 -13.61 -21.35
C VAL A 279 -17.64 -15.05 -21.07
N PRO A 280 -17.00 -15.75 -20.13
CA PRO A 280 -17.40 -17.10 -19.75
C PRO A 280 -18.86 -17.13 -19.25
N PRO A 281 -19.65 -18.18 -19.55
CA PRO A 281 -21.05 -18.27 -19.14
C PRO A 281 -21.25 -18.02 -17.64
N GLU A 282 -20.37 -18.55 -16.80
CA GLU A 282 -20.35 -18.37 -15.35
C GLU A 282 -20.12 -16.91 -14.91
N ALA A 283 -19.41 -16.11 -15.70
CA ALA A 283 -19.14 -14.70 -15.41
C ALA A 283 -20.24 -13.75 -15.92
N THR A 284 -21.27 -14.27 -16.60
CA THR A 284 -22.37 -13.45 -17.15
C THR A 284 -23.12 -12.67 -16.07
N GLY A 285 -23.30 -13.26 -14.87
CA GLY A 285 -23.91 -12.56 -13.73
C GLY A 285 -23.07 -11.38 -13.23
N GLU A 286 -21.75 -11.46 -13.35
CA GLU A 286 -20.84 -10.35 -13.04
C GLU A 286 -20.95 -9.23 -14.09
N ALA A 287 -21.10 -9.59 -15.37
CA ALA A 287 -21.34 -8.62 -16.44
C ALA A 287 -22.65 -7.85 -16.22
N ALA A 288 -23.72 -8.55 -15.84
CA ALA A 288 -25.01 -7.93 -15.53
C ALA A 288 -24.94 -6.98 -14.34
N TYR A 289 -24.26 -7.39 -13.26
CA TYR A 289 -24.09 -6.56 -12.06
C TYR A 289 -23.29 -5.28 -12.37
N LEU A 290 -22.17 -5.42 -13.09
CA LEU A 290 -21.36 -4.27 -13.47
C LEU A 290 -22.15 -3.33 -14.41
N ALA A 291 -22.95 -3.87 -15.33
CA ALA A 291 -23.74 -3.05 -16.26
C ALA A 291 -24.72 -2.12 -15.53
N VAL A 292 -25.41 -2.63 -14.51
CA VAL A 292 -26.32 -1.83 -13.68
C VAL A 292 -25.55 -0.74 -12.93
N PHE A 293 -24.37 -1.05 -12.41
CA PHE A 293 -23.53 -0.06 -11.75
C PHE A 293 -23.05 1.04 -12.71
N LEU A 294 -22.54 0.65 -13.89
CA LEU A 294 -22.08 1.60 -14.91
C LEU A 294 -23.22 2.50 -15.39
N HIS A 295 -24.43 1.97 -15.50
CA HIS A 295 -25.62 2.75 -15.82
C HIS A 295 -25.89 3.83 -14.76
N GLY A 296 -25.81 3.46 -13.48
CA GLY A 296 -25.87 4.42 -12.37
C GLY A 296 -24.81 5.52 -12.49
N CYS A 297 -23.56 5.17 -12.80
CA CYS A 297 -22.49 6.16 -12.98
C CYS A 297 -22.79 7.19 -14.09
N VAL A 298 -23.45 6.78 -15.18
CA VAL A 298 -23.83 7.68 -16.29
C VAL A 298 -24.96 8.61 -15.89
N HIS A 299 -25.96 8.08 -15.18
CA HIS A 299 -27.16 8.84 -14.81
C HIS A 299 -26.97 9.73 -13.58
N ASP A 300 -26.17 9.32 -12.60
CA ASP A 300 -25.84 10.14 -11.42
C ASP A 300 -24.83 11.26 -11.77
N GLY A 301 -24.02 11.06 -12.82
CA GLY A 301 -23.11 12.09 -13.37
C GLY A 301 -23.81 13.14 -14.23
N MET A 302 -25.03 12.87 -14.72
CA MET A 302 -25.90 13.86 -15.35
C MET A 302 -26.86 14.41 -14.29
N GLY A 303 -26.42 15.44 -13.56
CA GLY A 303 -27.29 16.17 -12.65
C GLY A 303 -28.62 16.49 -13.34
N HIS A 304 -29.73 16.12 -12.69
CA HIS A 304 -31.07 16.57 -13.03
C HIS A 304 -31.00 18.08 -13.33
N THR A 305 -31.09 18.48 -14.60
CA THR A 305 -31.59 19.81 -14.92
C THR A 305 -33.05 19.78 -14.46
N PRO A 306 -33.47 20.64 -13.53
CA PRO A 306 -34.89 20.75 -13.21
C PRO A 306 -35.59 21.05 -14.53
N ASN A 307 -36.51 20.16 -14.91
CA ASN A 307 -37.40 20.35 -16.02
C ASN A 307 -38.02 21.75 -15.90
N GLU A 308 -37.58 22.69 -16.75
CA GLU A 308 -38.29 23.93 -16.98
C GLU A 308 -39.67 23.52 -17.49
N ARG A 309 -40.65 23.51 -16.58
CA ARG A 309 -42.05 23.56 -16.97
C ARG A 309 -42.21 24.87 -17.74
N LYS A 310 -42.19 24.76 -19.06
CA LYS A 310 -42.86 25.71 -19.93
C LYS A 310 -44.36 25.48 -19.74
N ASP A 311 -44.99 26.56 -19.29
CA ASP A 311 -46.40 26.94 -19.40
C ASP A 311 -47.44 26.12 -18.62
#